data_AF-A0A9P8F5M6-F1
#
_entry.id   AF-A0A9P8F5M6-F1
#
_cell.length_a   1.000
_cell.length_b   1.000
_cell.length_c   1.000
_cell.angle_alpha   90.00
_cell.angle_beta   90.00
_cell.angle_gamma   90.00
#
_symmetry.space_group_name_H-M   'P 1'
#
loop_
_entity.id
_entity.type
_entity.pdbx_description
1 polymer ?
#
loop_
_entity_poly.entity_id
_entity_poly.type
_entity_poly.pdbx_seq_one_letter_code
_entity_poly.pdbx_strand_id
1 'polypeptide(L)'
;SFSVFLSPIMGIMVVDFYLLRKGRIQLSHLYRVKDTSYWYTKGINWRAIPAWICGWAPTIGGLVVTVGGLQNPPRALVQLYYMAFLVGFFVSGTIFYLLNLVFPYPGLGKYDEVDVYQTFTPHEAIKLGVVQVVEPQVLDGIAIRSDDKKTEAEVIVEKSL
;
A
#
# COMPACT_ATOMS: atom_id res chain seq x y z
N SER A 1 26.32 -0.70 -4.26
CA SER A 1 25.41 -0.57 -3.11
C SER A 1 24.01 -1.01 -3.50
N PHE A 2 23.34 -1.78 -2.64
CA PHE A 2 21.97 -2.27 -2.83
C PHE A 2 20.91 -1.15 -2.90
N SER A 3 21.23 0.02 -2.32
CA SER A 3 20.36 1.20 -2.26
C SER A 3 19.88 1.72 -3.62
N VAL A 4 20.63 1.49 -4.70
CA VAL A 4 20.28 1.90 -6.08
C VAL A 4 18.96 1.26 -6.54
N PHE A 5 18.68 0.03 -6.13
CA PHE A 5 17.48 -0.70 -6.52
C PHE A 5 16.37 -0.62 -5.47
N LEU A 6 16.74 -0.44 -4.20
CA LEU A 6 15.78 -0.33 -3.10
C LEU A 6 15.11 1.06 -3.05
N SER A 7 15.85 2.14 -3.31
CA SER A 7 15.30 3.50 -3.21
C SER A 7 14.13 3.76 -4.18
N PRO A 8 14.14 3.30 -5.45
CA PRO A 8 13.02 3.49 -6.36
C PRO A 8 11.78 2.69 -5.97
N ILE A 9 11.96 1.49 -5.37
CA ILE A 9 10.86 0.68 -4.83
C ILE A 9 10.22 1.41 -3.66
N MET A 10 11.04 1.94 -2.76
CA MET A 10 10.56 2.69 -1.60
C MET A 10 9.78 3.95 -2.01
N GLY A 11 10.24 4.65 -3.05
CA GLY A 11 9.51 5.77 -3.65
C GLY A 11 8.13 5.37 -4.17
N ILE A 12 8.04 4.25 -4.91
CA ILE A 12 6.74 3.72 -5.41
C ILE A 12 5.81 3.38 -4.25
N MET A 13 6.31 2.68 -3.23
CA MET A 13 5.50 2.27 -2.06
C MET A 13 4.96 3.48 -1.29
N VAL A 14 5.79 4.50 -1.04
CA VAL A 14 5.36 5.72 -0.34
C VAL A 14 4.28 6.45 -1.14
N VAL A 15 4.46 6.58 -2.46
CA VAL A 15 3.47 7.22 -3.32
C VAL A 15 2.17 6.42 -3.40
N ASP A 16 2.25 5.09 -3.53
CA ASP A 16 1.06 4.24 -3.57
C ASP A 16 0.24 4.36 -2.29
N PHE A 17 0.90 4.27 -1.13
CA PHE A 17 0.21 4.29 0.16
C PHE A 17 -0.27 5.67 0.57
N TYR A 18 0.60 6.68 0.56
CA TYR A 18 0.28 8.00 1.12
C TYR A 18 -0.40 8.92 0.12
N LEU A 19 0.05 8.97 -1.14
CA LEU A 19 -0.48 9.92 -2.12
C LEU A 19 -1.71 9.38 -2.85
N LEU A 20 -1.62 8.14 -3.37
CA LEU A 20 -2.70 7.57 -4.17
C LEU A 20 -3.82 7.02 -3.28
N ARG A 21 -3.47 6.18 -2.30
CA ARG A 21 -4.45 5.51 -1.42
C ARG A 21 -4.84 6.32 -0.18
N LYS A 22 -4.11 7.39 0.15
CA LYS A 22 -4.36 8.24 1.33
C LYS A 22 -4.44 7.43 2.63
N GLY A 23 -3.63 6.39 2.75
CA GLY A 23 -3.60 5.48 3.91
C GLY A 23 -4.77 4.47 3.98
N ARG A 24 -5.60 4.36 2.94
CA ARG A 24 -6.74 3.42 2.90
C ARG A 24 -6.40 2.18 2.06
N ILE A 25 -6.43 1.01 2.70
CA ILE A 25 -6.16 -0.28 2.06
C ILE A 25 -7.38 -1.19 2.29
N GLN A 26 -7.83 -1.86 1.22
CA GLN A 26 -8.76 -2.99 1.32
C GLN A 26 -7.97 -4.26 1.64
N LEU A 27 -8.12 -4.80 2.86
CA LEU A 27 -7.41 -6.02 3.29
C LEU A 27 -8.03 -7.27 2.65
N SER A 28 -9.35 -7.30 2.54
CA SER A 28 -10.12 -8.42 1.97
C SER A 28 -9.70 -8.73 0.53
N HIS A 29 -9.34 -7.69 -0.22
CA HIS A 29 -8.84 -7.81 -1.59
C HIS A 29 -7.37 -8.23 -1.66
N LEU A 30 -6.59 -8.07 -0.59
CA LEU A 30 -5.17 -8.43 -0.57
C LEU A 30 -4.96 -9.95 -0.46
N TYR A 31 -5.87 -10.66 0.19
CA TYR A 31 -5.81 -12.11 0.40
C TYR A 31 -6.63 -12.92 -0.62
N ARG A 32 -7.20 -12.26 -1.64
CA ARG A 32 -8.03 -12.90 -2.68
C ARG A 32 -7.42 -12.70 -4.07
N VAL A 33 -7.57 -13.71 -4.92
CA VAL A 33 -6.95 -13.77 -6.25
C VAL A 33 -7.89 -13.26 -7.36
N LYS A 34 -9.20 -13.49 -7.24
CA LYS A 34 -10.21 -13.10 -8.26
C LYS A 34 -11.04 -11.91 -7.78
N ASP A 35 -11.40 -11.02 -8.71
CA ASP A 35 -12.23 -9.82 -8.48
C ASP A 35 -11.63 -8.81 -7.49
N THR A 36 -10.30 -8.71 -7.42
CA THR A 36 -9.62 -7.81 -6.48
C THR A 36 -9.05 -6.58 -7.16
N SER A 37 -8.99 -5.48 -6.40
CA SER A 37 -8.40 -4.21 -6.83
C SER A 37 -6.87 -4.29 -7.02
N TYR A 38 -6.23 -5.34 -6.51
CA TYR A 38 -4.78 -5.57 -6.61
C TYR A 38 -4.39 -6.59 -7.67
N TRP A 39 -5.35 -7.20 -8.38
CA TRP A 39 -5.03 -8.16 -9.45
C TRP A 39 -4.48 -7.47 -10.71
N TYR A 40 -4.71 -6.17 -10.90
CA TYR A 40 -4.22 -5.39 -12.05
C TYR A 40 -4.34 -6.16 -13.39
N THR A 41 -3.28 -6.16 -14.21
CA THR A 41 -3.19 -6.96 -15.44
C THR A 41 -2.53 -8.31 -15.14
N LYS A 42 -3.35 -9.34 -14.86
CA LYS A 42 -2.90 -10.73 -14.58
C LYS A 42 -1.94 -10.86 -13.38
N GLY A 43 -2.15 -10.07 -12.34
CA GLY A 43 -1.33 -10.01 -11.13
C GLY A 43 -0.18 -9.00 -11.18
N ILE A 44 0.04 -8.31 -12.30
CA ILE A 44 1.17 -7.38 -12.46
C ILE A 44 0.68 -5.94 -12.61
N ASN A 45 1.22 -5.04 -11.79
CA ASN A 45 1.09 -3.61 -11.99
C ASN A 45 2.12 -3.13 -13.02
N TRP A 46 1.69 -3.05 -14.28
CA TRP A 46 2.57 -2.62 -15.38
C TRP A 46 3.12 -1.19 -15.21
N ARG A 47 2.49 -0.33 -14.40
CA ARG A 47 2.91 1.06 -14.18
C ARG A 47 4.10 1.18 -13.23
N ALA A 48 4.23 0.22 -12.31
CA ALA A 48 5.35 0.18 -11.37
C ALA A 48 6.68 -0.13 -12.08
N ILE A 49 6.65 -0.93 -13.14
CA ILE A 49 7.84 -1.35 -13.90
C ILE A 49 8.58 -0.15 -14.53
N PRO A 50 7.95 0.69 -15.39
CA PRO A 50 8.63 1.83 -15.99
C PRO A 50 9.03 2.86 -14.95
N ALA A 51 8.22 3.10 -13.91
CA ALA A 51 8.58 4.00 -12.82
C ALA A 51 9.86 3.55 -12.10
N TRP A 52 9.95 2.25 -11.78
CA TRP A 52 11.11 1.65 -11.14
C TRP A 52 12.36 1.74 -12.03
N ILE A 53 12.23 1.40 -13.32
CA ILE A 53 13.33 1.48 -14.29
C ILE A 53 13.86 2.92 -14.40
N CYS A 54 12.98 3.91 -14.54
CA CYS A 54 13.39 5.31 -14.63
C CYS A 54 14.09 5.82 -13.36
N GLY A 55 13.80 5.24 -12.20
CA GLY A 55 14.47 5.61 -10.94
C GLY A 55 15.92 5.14 -10.84
N TRP A 56 16.24 3.91 -11.27
CA TRP A 56 17.60 3.37 -11.18
C TRP A 56 18.44 3.54 -12.46
N ALA A 57 17.81 3.68 -13.63
CA ALA A 57 18.50 3.85 -14.92
C ALA A 57 19.59 4.96 -14.91
N PRO A 58 19.37 6.17 -14.35
CA PRO A 58 20.41 7.19 -14.32
C PRO A 58 21.53 6.91 -13.30
N THR A 59 21.25 6.09 -12.27
CA THR A 59 22.19 5.84 -11.17
C THR A 59 23.07 4.60 -11.41
N ILE A 60 22.71 3.74 -12.37
CA ILE A 60 23.51 2.55 -12.69
C ILE A 60 24.88 2.89 -13.28
N GLY A 61 24.99 3.99 -14.04
CA GLY A 61 26.29 4.45 -14.57
C GLY A 61 27.28 4.76 -13.44
N GLY A 62 26.79 5.39 -12.38
CA GLY A 62 27.59 5.65 -11.17
C GLY A 62 27.96 4.38 -10.40
N LEU A 63 27.07 3.39 -10.36
CA LEU A 63 27.36 2.08 -9.76
C LEU A 63 28.47 1.34 -10.52
N VAL A 64 28.38 1.28 -11.85
CA VAL A 64 29.37 0.61 -12.70
C VAL A 64 30.75 1.24 -12.52
N VAL A 65 30.81 2.58 -12.52
CA VAL A 65 32.04 3.32 -12.27
C VAL A 65 32.67 3.00 -10.91
N THR A 66 31.83 2.96 -9.87
CA THR A 66 32.29 2.72 -8.49
C THR A 66 32.79 1.29 -8.30
N VAL A 67 32.12 0.31 -8.91
CA VAL A 67 32.51 -1.11 -8.84
C VAL A 67 33.71 -1.41 -9.74
N GLY A 68 33.78 -0.79 -10.92
CA GLY A 68 34.80 -1.04 -11.93
C GLY A 68 36.15 -0.39 -11.64
N GLY A 69 36.26 0.48 -10.62
CA GLY A 69 37.55 1.06 -10.21
C GLY A 69 38.21 1.94 -11.29
N LEU A 70 37.41 2.64 -12.11
CA LEU A 70 37.93 3.56 -13.12
C LEU A 70 38.79 4.65 -12.47
N GLN A 71 40.02 4.83 -12.96
CA GLN A 71 40.98 5.79 -12.38
C GLN A 71 40.60 7.26 -12.60
N ASN A 72 39.81 7.57 -13.65
CA ASN A 72 39.34 8.92 -13.96
C ASN A 72 37.85 8.94 -14.33
N PRO A 73 36.94 8.77 -13.36
CA PRO A 73 35.52 8.76 -13.66
C PRO A 73 34.97 10.17 -13.89
N PRO A 74 33.96 10.34 -14.76
CA PRO A 74 33.21 11.58 -14.85
C PRO A 74 32.62 11.96 -13.49
N ARG A 75 32.95 13.15 -12.98
CA ARG A 75 32.52 13.63 -11.66
C ARG A 75 31.01 13.56 -11.46
N ALA A 76 30.24 13.81 -12.51
CA ALA A 76 28.78 13.76 -12.51
C ALA A 76 28.24 12.36 -12.14
N LEU A 77 28.86 11.27 -12.62
CA LEU A 77 28.41 9.91 -12.34
C LEU A 77 28.62 9.53 -10.88
N VAL A 78 29.74 9.95 -10.31
CA VAL A 78 30.06 9.73 -8.90
C VAL A 78 29.12 10.53 -7.99
N GLN A 79 28.85 11.79 -8.33
CA GLN A 79 27.89 12.63 -7.60
C GLN A 79 26.46 12.08 -7.67
N LEU A 80 26.02 11.63 -8.85
CA LEU A 80 24.72 10.96 -9.02
C LEU A 80 24.62 9.69 -8.18
N TYR A 81 25.71 8.93 -8.05
CA TYR A 81 25.73 7.73 -7.23
C TYR A 81 25.58 8.04 -5.73
N TYR A 82 26.25 9.09 -5.24
CA TYR A 82 26.08 9.53 -3.85
C TYR A 82 24.64 10.00 -3.55
N MET A 83 23.96 10.57 -4.55
CA MET A 83 22.57 10.99 -4.44
C MET A 83 21.56 9.93 -4.92
N ALA A 84 22.02 8.71 -5.23
CA ALA A 84 21.19 7.69 -5.86
C ALA A 84 19.94 7.32 -5.05
N PHE A 85 20.04 7.41 -3.73
CA PHE A 85 18.88 7.21 -2.86
C PHE A 85 17.77 8.24 -3.14
N LEU A 86 18.10 9.54 -3.06
CA LEU A 86 17.13 10.62 -3.26
C LEU A 86 16.61 10.64 -4.70
N VAL A 87 17.53 10.54 -5.67
CA VAL A 87 17.16 10.51 -7.10
C VAL A 87 16.23 9.35 -7.40
N GLY A 88 16.60 8.12 -6.98
CA GLY A 88 15.77 6.94 -7.21
C GLY A 88 14.40 7.05 -6.53
N PHE A 89 14.35 7.53 -5.28
CA PHE A 89 13.11 7.72 -4.53
C PHE A 89 12.16 8.71 -5.20
N PHE A 90 12.63 9.94 -5.49
CA PHE A 90 11.77 11.00 -6.01
C PHE A 90 11.42 10.79 -7.48
N VAL A 91 12.34 10.33 -8.32
CA VAL A 91 12.08 10.09 -9.75
C VAL A 91 11.05 8.98 -9.92
N SER A 92 11.28 7.83 -9.25
CA SER A 92 10.37 6.68 -9.33
C SER A 92 9.00 7.02 -8.75
N GLY A 93 8.95 7.68 -7.59
CA GLY A 93 7.70 8.12 -6.97
C GLY A 93 6.92 9.09 -7.86
N THR A 94 7.58 10.10 -8.43
CA THR A 94 6.92 11.09 -9.31
C THR A 94 6.38 10.45 -10.58
N ILE A 95 7.16 9.59 -11.24
CA ILE A 95 6.72 8.90 -12.45
C ILE A 95 5.55 7.96 -12.13
N PHE A 96 5.63 7.20 -11.04
CA PHE A 96 4.53 6.33 -10.63
C PHE A 96 3.27 7.12 -10.30
N TYR A 97 3.40 8.26 -9.63
CA TYR A 97 2.28 9.15 -9.34
C TYR A 97 1.62 9.66 -10.63
N LEU A 98 2.42 10.18 -11.57
CA LEU A 98 1.92 10.69 -12.85
C LEU A 98 1.26 9.58 -13.70
N LEU A 99 1.85 8.39 -13.74
CA LEU A 99 1.27 7.25 -14.46
C LEU A 99 -0.08 6.83 -13.89
N ASN A 100 -0.23 6.82 -12.56
CA ASN A 100 -1.51 6.50 -11.93
C ASN A 100 -2.52 7.66 -12.00
N LEU A 101 -2.06 8.90 -12.22
CA LEU A 101 -2.94 10.04 -12.48
C LEU A 101 -3.53 9.98 -13.90
N VAL A 102 -2.70 9.68 -14.91
CA VAL A 102 -3.14 9.56 -16.31
C VAL A 102 -3.95 8.27 -16.52
N PHE A 103 -3.53 7.18 -15.89
CA PHE A 103 -4.19 5.90 -15.95
C PHE A 103 -4.57 5.46 -14.53
N PRO A 104 -5.73 5.88 -13.98
CA PRO A 104 -6.20 5.36 -12.71
C PRO A 104 -6.50 3.85 -12.82
N TYR A 105 -6.35 3.09 -11.74
CA TYR A 105 -6.88 1.71 -11.67
C TYR A 105 -8.15 1.65 -10.82
N PRO A 106 -9.06 0.70 -11.10
CA PRO A 106 -10.30 0.55 -10.35
C PRO A 106 -10.03 0.22 -8.88
N GLY A 107 -10.79 0.87 -7.99
CA GLY A 107 -10.72 0.59 -6.54
C GLY A 107 -9.65 1.36 -5.78
N LEU A 108 -9.05 2.39 -6.39
CA LEU A 108 -8.12 3.28 -5.69
C LEU A 108 -8.81 3.97 -4.49
N GLY A 109 -8.18 3.87 -3.31
CA GLY A 109 -8.65 4.52 -2.09
C GLY A 109 -9.94 3.95 -1.48
N LYS A 110 -10.44 2.82 -2.01
CA LYS A 110 -11.52 2.07 -1.36
C LYS A 110 -11.02 1.46 -0.06
N TYR A 111 -11.96 1.20 0.83
CA TYR A 111 -11.73 0.59 2.13
C TYR A 111 -12.66 -0.61 2.29
N ASP A 112 -12.38 -1.48 3.26
CA ASP A 112 -13.27 -2.59 3.57
C ASP A 112 -14.41 -2.09 4.45
N GLU A 113 -15.65 -2.35 4.06
CA GLU A 113 -16.84 -2.01 4.86
C GLU A 113 -16.98 -2.90 6.09
N VAL A 114 -16.42 -4.11 6.02
CA VAL A 114 -16.52 -5.13 7.05
C VAL A 114 -15.11 -5.53 7.51
N ASP A 115 -14.89 -5.53 8.82
CA ASP A 115 -13.63 -5.97 9.43
C ASP A 115 -13.60 -7.50 9.54
N VAL A 116 -13.35 -8.14 8.40
CA VAL A 116 -13.30 -9.60 8.28
C VAL A 116 -12.20 -10.22 9.16
N TYR A 117 -11.11 -9.49 9.38
CA TYR A 117 -9.92 -9.99 10.08
C TYR A 117 -9.83 -9.53 11.54
N GLN A 118 -10.85 -8.86 12.06
CA GLN A 118 -10.87 -8.31 13.43
C GLN A 118 -9.63 -7.46 13.73
N THR A 119 -9.26 -6.63 12.77
CA THR A 119 -8.05 -5.80 12.81
C THR A 119 -8.19 -4.62 13.77
N PHE A 120 -9.41 -4.13 13.95
CA PHE A 120 -9.69 -2.93 14.72
C PHE A 120 -10.28 -3.25 16.09
N THR A 121 -9.96 -2.42 17.08
CA THR A 121 -10.75 -2.40 18.32
C THR A 121 -12.16 -1.87 18.04
N PRO A 122 -13.18 -2.21 18.86
CA PRO A 122 -14.55 -1.74 18.63
C PRO A 122 -14.66 -0.20 18.52
N HIS A 123 -13.87 0.52 19.30
CA HIS A 123 -13.82 1.99 19.26
C HIS A 123 -13.21 2.53 17.96
N GLU A 124 -12.18 1.88 17.42
CA GLU A 124 -11.58 2.25 16.14
C GLU A 124 -12.48 1.89 14.96
N ALA A 125 -13.16 0.75 15.02
CA ALA A 125 -14.11 0.31 14.00
C ALA A 125 -15.26 1.33 13.84
N ILE A 126 -15.82 1.82 14.96
CA ILE A 126 -16.83 2.89 14.95
C ILE A 126 -16.27 4.17 14.32
N LYS A 127 -15.06 4.58 14.71
CA LYS A 127 -14.41 5.79 14.18
C LYS A 127 -14.15 5.69 12.66
N LEU A 128 -13.85 4.50 12.17
CA LEU A 128 -13.57 4.22 10.76
C LEU A 128 -14.84 3.85 9.96
N GLY A 129 -15.99 3.70 10.62
CA GLY A 129 -17.26 3.33 9.99
C GLY A 129 -17.28 1.88 9.48
N VAL A 130 -16.54 0.99 10.11
CA VAL A 130 -16.38 -0.41 9.69
C VAL A 130 -17.27 -1.31 10.54
N VAL A 131 -18.03 -2.19 9.89
CA VAL A 131 -18.86 -3.18 10.57
C VAL A 131 -17.97 -4.32 11.07
N GLN A 132 -18.03 -4.64 12.35
CA GLN A 132 -17.30 -5.79 12.88
C GLN A 132 -18.11 -7.08 12.69
N VAL A 133 -17.44 -8.13 12.24
CA VAL A 133 -18.02 -9.48 12.23
C VAL A 133 -17.90 -10.04 13.65
N VAL A 134 -19.01 -10.04 14.38
CA VAL A 134 -19.12 -10.76 15.65
C VAL A 134 -19.39 -12.22 15.32
N GLU A 135 -18.33 -12.96 14.97
CA GLU A 135 -18.41 -14.41 14.94
C GLU A 135 -18.64 -14.89 16.39
N PRO A 136 -19.61 -15.77 16.67
CA PRO A 136 -19.72 -16.36 18.00
C PRO A 136 -18.41 -17.09 18.29
N GLN A 137 -17.72 -16.68 19.36
CA GLN A 137 -16.43 -17.26 19.74
C GLN A 137 -16.60 -18.75 20.04
N VAL A 138 -16.31 -19.62 19.07
CA VAL A 138 -16.13 -21.06 19.34
C VAL A 138 -14.70 -21.23 19.88
N LEU A 139 -14.52 -20.84 21.14
CA LEU A 139 -13.37 -21.24 21.95
C LEU A 139 -13.70 -22.63 22.51
N ASP A 140 -12.95 -23.66 22.11
CA ASP A 140 -12.88 -24.98 22.76
C ASP A 140 -14.21 -25.61 23.24
N GLY A 141 -15.23 -25.65 22.37
CA GLY A 141 -16.44 -26.44 22.63
C GLY A 141 -17.35 -25.91 23.75
N ILE A 142 -17.16 -24.66 24.21
CA ILE A 142 -18.09 -24.00 25.12
C ILE A 142 -18.90 -22.98 24.34
N ALA A 143 -20.18 -23.27 24.11
CA ALA A 143 -21.13 -22.28 23.65
C ALA A 143 -21.36 -21.24 24.76
N ILE A 144 -20.74 -20.07 24.64
CA ILE A 144 -21.07 -18.92 25.49
C ILE A 144 -22.43 -18.41 25.01
N ARG A 145 -23.48 -18.74 25.78
CA ARG A 145 -24.83 -18.24 25.59
C ARG A 145 -24.82 -16.73 25.83
N SER A 146 -25.19 -15.96 24.82
CA SER A 146 -25.31 -14.50 24.90
C SER A 146 -26.49 -14.13 25.79
N ASP A 147 -26.25 -13.98 27.09
CA ASP A 147 -27.09 -13.21 27.99
C ASP A 147 -26.23 -12.09 28.60
N ASP A 148 -26.32 -10.89 28.03
CA ASP A 148 -26.73 -9.67 28.76
C ASP A 148 -26.72 -8.40 27.87
N LYS A 149 -27.92 -7.99 27.45
CA LYS A 149 -28.48 -6.62 27.57
C LYS A 149 -27.66 -5.37 27.17
N LYS A 150 -27.00 -5.32 26.00
CA LYS A 150 -26.57 -4.00 25.43
C LYS A 150 -27.04 -3.68 24.00
N THR A 151 -27.66 -4.62 23.30
CA THR A 151 -28.17 -4.38 21.93
C THR A 151 -29.58 -3.76 21.90
N GLU A 152 -30.24 -3.60 23.05
CA GLU A 152 -31.54 -2.91 23.13
C GLU A 152 -31.44 -1.37 22.99
N ALA A 153 -30.25 -0.76 23.05
CA ALA A 153 -30.14 0.68 23.20
C ALA A 153 -30.15 1.51 21.90
N GLU A 154 -29.81 0.97 20.73
CA GLU A 154 -29.67 1.80 19.51
C GLU A 154 -30.71 1.52 18.41
N VAL A 155 -31.39 0.37 18.43
CA VAL A 155 -32.46 0.07 17.44
C VAL A 155 -33.83 0.61 17.89
N ILE A 156 -33.99 1.03 19.14
CA ILE A 156 -35.26 1.55 19.67
C ILE A 156 -35.45 3.05 19.39
N VAL A 157 -34.39 3.82 19.08
CA VAL A 157 -34.50 5.28 18.89
C VAL A 157 -35.13 5.67 17.54
N GLU A 158 -35.16 4.78 16.55
CA GLU A 158 -35.67 5.11 15.20
C GLU A 158 -37.12 4.67 14.92
N LYS A 159 -37.90 4.26 15.94
CA LYS A 159 -39.30 3.81 15.75
C LYS A 159 -40.36 4.51 16.60
N SER A 160 -40.11 5.70 17.14
CA SER A 160 -41.17 6.51 17.78
C SER A 160 -41.09 8.01 17.51
N LEU A 161 -41.02 8.41 16.24
CA LEU A 161 -41.55 9.70 15.79
C LEU A 161 -42.48 9.47 14.61
#